data_AF-A0A9E3TS11-F1
#
_entry.id   AF-A0A9E3TS11-F1
#
_cell.length_a   1.000
_cell.length_b   1.000
_cell.length_c   1.000
_cell.angle_alpha   90.00
_cell.angle_beta   90.00
_cell.angle_gamma   90.00
#
_symmetry.space_group_name_H-M   'P 1'
#
loop_
_entity.id
_entity.type
_entity.pdbx_description
1 polymer ?
#
loop_
_entity_poly.entity_id
_entity_poly.type
_entity_poly.pdbx_seq_one_letter_code
_entity_poly.pdbx_strand_id
1 'polypeptide(L)'
;MGAWGTGPFENDEASDWASSLACSSADELAMTLEAAARTGDPNLHTCHCGLAAAELVAAARGYPCPRLPREVSDWIRENAFHCDRATRILAEDAVANIRSDSALSHEYKGDGGWTRRTKNLLDRLARPSRISKSRATRNRKNKSAPDKSPSGESGSDYRKLVLELRSKGAIVKVAKSGEIKEIDLSDSERFSRSDFAMLSKAVTAVDVAIGTEGYQLADLRHLAKLKQLRSLSLESWSDPFTDSHAKQLAKFRLLEELELLGSSEIRDEGLGHLSQLSSLQSLRMRTEHCTKRGLAAFHRRLPKCEIHKPYPWTC
;
A
#
# COMPACT_ATOMS: atom_id res chain seq x y z
N MET A 1 39.19 0.08 -25.26
CA MET A 1 38.09 0.57 -26.12
C MET A 1 36.81 0.04 -25.49
N GLY A 2 35.90 0.79 -24.88
CA GLY A 2 35.83 2.23 -24.61
C GLY A 2 35.85 2.52 -23.11
N ALA A 3 35.89 3.80 -22.76
CA ALA A 3 35.92 4.26 -21.38
C ALA A 3 34.53 4.08 -20.73
N TRP A 4 34.26 2.89 -20.21
CA TRP A 4 33.05 2.61 -19.43
C TRP A 4 33.16 3.29 -18.08
N GLY A 5 32.19 4.14 -17.77
CA GLY A 5 32.09 4.76 -16.46
C GLY A 5 31.37 3.84 -15.48
N THR A 6 31.64 4.00 -14.18
CA THR A 6 30.95 3.23 -13.11
C THR A 6 29.56 3.79 -12.78
N GLY A 7 29.07 4.76 -13.56
CA GLY A 7 27.76 5.37 -13.40
C GLY A 7 26.62 4.54 -14.01
N PRO A 8 25.40 4.67 -13.45
CA PRO A 8 24.23 3.89 -13.87
C PRO A 8 23.79 4.13 -15.32
N PHE A 9 24.18 5.25 -15.93
CA PHE A 9 23.92 5.60 -17.33
C PHE A 9 25.21 5.73 -18.16
N GLU A 10 26.33 5.19 -17.66
CA GLU A 10 27.63 5.26 -18.34
C GLU A 10 27.96 3.94 -19.09
N ASN A 11 26.93 3.11 -19.32
CA ASN A 11 26.96 1.86 -20.09
C ASN A 11 25.87 1.89 -21.18
N ASP A 12 26.13 1.21 -22.30
CA ASP A 12 25.28 1.25 -23.51
C ASP A 12 23.88 0.68 -23.24
N GLU A 13 23.77 -0.42 -22.47
CA GLU A 13 22.50 -1.05 -22.12
C GLU A 13 21.54 -0.10 -21.38
N ALA A 14 22.04 0.61 -20.37
CA ALA A 14 21.25 1.59 -19.62
C ALA A 14 20.94 2.85 -20.44
N SER A 15 21.81 3.21 -21.39
CA SER A 15 21.59 4.34 -22.31
C SER A 15 20.53 4.01 -23.36
N ASP A 16 20.55 2.79 -23.90
CA ASP A 16 19.57 2.27 -24.84
C ASP A 16 18.21 2.13 -24.17
N TRP A 17 18.17 1.60 -22.94
CA TRP A 17 16.96 1.56 -22.12
C TRP A 17 16.41 2.96 -21.83
N ALA A 18 17.26 3.93 -21.48
CA ALA A 18 16.83 5.31 -21.25
C ALA A 18 16.29 5.97 -22.53
N SER A 19 16.84 5.62 -23.69
CA SER A 19 16.40 6.12 -25.00
C SER A 19 15.07 5.50 -25.44
N SER A 20 14.80 4.24 -25.06
CA SER A 20 13.53 3.58 -25.36
C SER A 20 12.36 4.12 -24.53
N LEU A 21 12.63 4.79 -23.40
CA LEU A 21 11.60 5.34 -22.51
C LEU A 21 10.57 6.22 -23.24
N ALA A 22 10.97 6.94 -24.29
CA ALA A 22 10.07 7.78 -25.07
C ALA A 22 8.86 7.03 -25.67
N CYS A 23 8.97 5.71 -25.84
CA CYS A 23 7.89 4.83 -26.32
C CYS A 23 7.32 3.92 -25.21
N SER A 24 7.82 4.00 -23.99
CA SER A 24 7.53 3.09 -22.88
C SER A 24 6.46 3.60 -21.92
N SER A 25 5.60 2.71 -21.42
CA SER A 25 4.62 3.01 -20.37
C SER A 25 5.21 2.84 -18.95
N ALA A 26 4.47 3.29 -17.92
CA ALA A 26 4.85 3.05 -16.53
C ALA A 26 4.89 1.55 -16.15
N ASP A 27 4.18 0.71 -16.89
CA ASP A 27 4.18 -0.75 -16.69
C ASP A 27 5.54 -1.35 -17.12
N GLU A 28 6.18 -0.82 -18.17
CA GLU A 28 7.50 -1.27 -18.60
C GLU A 28 8.60 -0.93 -17.57
N LEU A 29 8.45 0.19 -16.86
CA LEU A 29 9.31 0.53 -15.73
C LEU A 29 9.15 -0.50 -14.60
N ALA A 30 7.92 -0.86 -14.25
CA ALA A 30 7.64 -1.87 -13.23
C ALA A 30 8.21 -3.24 -13.64
N MET A 31 7.98 -3.68 -14.88
CA MET A 31 8.52 -4.94 -15.40
C MET A 31 10.05 -4.99 -15.36
N THR A 32 10.72 -3.88 -15.68
CA THR A 32 12.20 -3.78 -15.61
C THR A 32 12.68 -3.96 -14.16
N LEU A 33 12.01 -3.31 -13.20
CA LEU A 33 12.34 -3.41 -11.79
C LEU A 33 12.03 -4.81 -11.22
N GLU A 34 10.91 -5.42 -11.61
CA GLU A 34 10.55 -6.78 -11.22
C GLU A 34 11.57 -7.81 -11.73
N ALA A 35 12.02 -7.66 -12.97
CA ALA A 35 13.05 -8.53 -13.54
C ALA A 35 14.37 -8.45 -12.77
N ALA A 36 14.73 -7.25 -12.28
CA ALA A 36 15.93 -7.03 -11.49
C ALA A 36 15.77 -7.41 -10.00
N ALA A 37 14.56 -7.34 -9.45
CA ALA A 37 14.25 -7.71 -8.07
C ALA A 37 14.04 -9.22 -7.87
N ARG A 38 13.75 -9.95 -8.95
CA ARG A 38 13.55 -11.41 -8.91
C ARG A 38 14.80 -12.11 -8.37
N THR A 39 14.60 -13.02 -7.43
CA THR A 39 15.67 -13.85 -6.87
C THR A 39 16.28 -14.75 -7.94
N GLY A 40 17.62 -14.84 -7.94
CA GLY A 40 18.41 -15.53 -8.95
C GLY A 40 19.39 -14.56 -9.62
N ASP A 41 20.52 -15.09 -10.09
CA ASP A 41 21.62 -14.31 -10.70
C ASP A 41 21.15 -13.59 -11.98
N PRO A 42 20.75 -12.30 -11.90
CA PRO A 42 20.29 -11.57 -13.07
C PRO A 42 21.49 -11.28 -13.98
N ASN A 43 21.26 -11.40 -15.29
CA ASN A 43 22.30 -11.10 -16.28
C ASN A 43 22.68 -9.61 -16.28
N LEU A 44 23.79 -9.27 -16.93
CA LEU A 44 24.32 -7.90 -16.97
C LEU A 44 23.31 -6.88 -17.51
N HIS A 45 22.59 -7.21 -18.60
CA HIS A 45 21.56 -6.36 -19.18
C HIS A 45 20.47 -6.00 -18.15
N THR A 46 19.90 -7.00 -17.48
CA THR A 46 18.87 -6.81 -16.43
C THR A 46 19.42 -5.98 -15.27
N CYS A 47 20.68 -6.19 -14.88
CA CYS A 47 21.31 -5.40 -13.81
C CYS A 47 21.46 -3.93 -14.20
N HIS A 48 21.96 -3.65 -15.41
CA HIS A 48 22.16 -2.28 -15.89
C HIS A 48 20.82 -1.53 -16.04
N CYS A 49 19.83 -2.16 -16.68
CA CYS A 49 18.49 -1.57 -16.83
C CYS A 49 17.80 -1.39 -15.48
N GLY A 50 17.93 -2.35 -14.56
CA GLY A 50 17.37 -2.27 -13.20
C GLY A 50 17.95 -1.11 -12.38
N LEU A 51 19.27 -0.88 -12.46
CA LEU A 51 19.89 0.28 -11.80
C LEU A 51 19.43 1.61 -12.42
N ALA A 52 19.30 1.68 -13.75
CA ALA A 52 18.80 2.85 -14.46
C ALA A 52 17.34 3.17 -14.10
N ALA A 53 16.49 2.15 -14.04
CA ALA A 53 15.11 2.24 -13.59
C ALA A 53 15.00 2.72 -12.13
N ALA A 54 15.83 2.19 -11.24
CA ALA A 54 15.85 2.64 -9.84
C ALA A 54 16.33 4.10 -9.70
N GLU A 55 17.23 4.57 -10.57
CA GLU A 55 17.63 5.99 -10.62
C GLU A 55 16.50 6.90 -11.11
N LEU A 56 15.71 6.47 -12.10
CA LEU A 56 14.50 7.17 -12.52
C LEU A 56 13.53 7.32 -11.35
N VAL A 57 13.30 6.23 -10.59
CA VAL A 57 12.44 6.25 -9.40
C VAL A 57 12.96 7.22 -8.33
N ALA A 58 14.27 7.24 -8.06
CA ALA A 58 14.87 8.21 -7.15
C ALA A 58 14.71 9.66 -7.64
N ALA A 59 14.88 9.89 -8.94
CA ALA A 59 14.67 11.20 -9.57
C ALA A 59 13.21 11.68 -9.45
N ALA A 60 12.24 10.81 -9.74
CA ALA A 60 10.81 11.07 -9.61
C ALA A 60 10.37 11.38 -8.16
N ARG A 61 11.21 11.06 -7.16
CA ARG A 61 10.98 11.39 -5.74
C ARG A 61 11.66 12.69 -5.30
N GLY A 62 12.32 13.39 -6.22
CA GLY A 62 13.07 14.63 -5.97
C GLY A 62 14.52 14.41 -5.54
N TYR A 63 15.09 13.24 -5.85
CA TYR A 63 16.49 12.89 -5.57
C TYR A 63 17.25 12.42 -6.83
N PRO A 64 17.33 13.24 -7.89
CA PRO A 64 18.02 12.84 -9.13
C PRO A 64 19.52 12.64 -8.90
N CYS A 65 20.14 11.75 -9.68
CA CYS A 65 21.59 11.61 -9.69
C CYS A 65 22.26 12.79 -10.43
N PRO A 66 23.56 13.07 -10.19
CA PRO A 66 24.25 14.22 -10.79
C PRO A 66 24.31 14.26 -12.32
N ARG A 67 24.11 13.12 -13.01
CA ARG A 67 24.13 12.98 -14.47
C ARG A 67 22.89 12.22 -14.95
N LEU A 68 21.71 12.71 -14.60
CA LEU A 68 20.46 12.12 -15.08
C LEU A 68 20.26 12.47 -16.56
N PRO A 69 20.00 11.48 -17.45
CA PRO A 69 19.71 11.73 -18.86
C PRO A 69 18.47 12.64 -19.03
N ARG A 70 18.42 13.34 -20.16
CA ARG A 70 17.30 14.25 -20.46
C ARG A 70 16.03 13.46 -20.72
N GLU A 71 16.16 12.36 -21.43
CA GLU A 71 15.14 11.37 -21.77
C GLU A 71 14.40 10.92 -20.52
N VAL A 72 15.14 10.57 -19.45
CA VAL A 72 14.58 10.17 -18.15
C VAL A 72 13.85 11.34 -17.47
N SER A 73 14.43 12.53 -17.50
CA SER A 73 13.86 13.72 -16.86
C SER A 73 12.59 14.21 -17.55
N ASP A 74 12.54 14.10 -18.87
CA ASP A 74 11.42 14.48 -19.71
C ASP A 74 10.30 13.45 -19.59
N TRP A 75 10.63 12.15 -19.60
CA TRP A 75 9.66 11.08 -19.37
C TRP A 75 8.93 11.20 -18.02
N ILE A 76 9.63 11.48 -16.93
CA ILE A 76 9.02 11.72 -15.59
C ILE A 76 8.01 12.86 -15.65
N ARG A 77 8.34 13.92 -16.39
CA ARG A 77 7.50 15.13 -16.50
C ARG A 77 6.26 14.88 -17.36
N GLU A 78 6.44 14.23 -18.50
CA GLU A 78 5.40 13.99 -19.50
C GLU A 78 4.39 12.94 -19.02
N ASN A 79 4.85 11.90 -18.34
CA ASN A 79 3.97 10.86 -17.77
C ASN A 79 3.34 11.27 -16.43
N ALA A 80 3.62 12.48 -15.93
CA ALA A 80 3.28 12.91 -14.58
C ALA A 80 3.57 11.80 -13.56
N PHE A 81 4.70 11.11 -13.72
CA PHE A 81 4.95 9.86 -13.03
C PHE A 81 5.13 10.13 -11.53
N HIS A 82 4.16 9.67 -10.73
CA HIS A 82 4.23 9.72 -9.29
C HIS A 82 4.69 8.35 -8.80
N CYS A 83 5.93 8.29 -8.31
CA CYS A 83 6.45 7.10 -7.66
C CYS A 83 5.57 6.76 -6.44
N ASP A 84 4.78 5.70 -6.58
CA ASP A 84 4.03 5.10 -5.49
C ASP A 84 4.97 4.30 -4.56
N ARG A 85 4.41 3.78 -3.46
CA ARG A 85 5.21 3.06 -2.47
C ARG A 85 5.71 1.71 -2.99
N ALA A 86 4.92 1.04 -3.83
CA ALA A 86 5.25 -0.26 -4.43
C ALA A 86 6.45 -0.14 -5.36
N THR A 87 6.42 0.78 -6.32
CA THR A 87 7.53 1.00 -7.27
C THR A 87 8.82 1.42 -6.56
N ARG A 88 8.74 2.17 -5.46
CA ARG A 88 9.90 2.48 -4.61
C ARG A 88 10.49 1.23 -3.97
N ILE A 89 9.66 0.40 -3.34
CA ILE A 89 10.12 -0.83 -2.67
C ILE A 89 10.74 -1.76 -3.70
N LEU A 90 10.08 -1.93 -4.84
CA LEU A 90 10.59 -2.72 -5.94
C LEU A 90 11.94 -2.19 -6.46
N ALA A 91 12.12 -0.88 -6.53
CA ALA A 91 13.41 -0.28 -6.86
C ALA A 91 14.48 -0.50 -5.77
N GLU A 92 14.10 -0.49 -4.49
CA GLU A 92 15.01 -0.84 -3.38
C GLU A 92 15.43 -2.31 -3.46
N ASP A 93 14.48 -3.21 -3.72
CA ASP A 93 14.70 -4.65 -3.83
C ASP A 93 15.53 -5.01 -5.06
N ALA A 94 15.27 -4.38 -6.21
CA ALA A 94 16.09 -4.51 -7.41
C ALA A 94 17.55 -4.13 -7.14
N VAL A 95 17.78 -2.96 -6.52
CA VAL A 95 19.14 -2.50 -6.20
C VAL A 95 19.78 -3.40 -5.13
N ALA A 96 19.02 -3.91 -4.16
CA ALA A 96 19.53 -4.82 -3.15
C ALA A 96 19.94 -6.18 -3.75
N ASN A 97 19.09 -6.75 -4.62
CA ASN A 97 19.35 -8.01 -5.30
C ASN A 97 20.56 -7.92 -6.23
N ILE A 98 20.62 -6.87 -7.06
CA ILE A 98 21.77 -6.58 -7.94
C ILE A 98 23.07 -6.46 -7.11
N ARG A 99 23.00 -6.02 -5.86
CA ARG A 99 24.19 -5.90 -5.00
C ARG A 99 24.61 -7.20 -4.31
N SER A 100 23.68 -8.10 -4.04
CA SER A 100 23.95 -9.27 -3.19
C SER A 100 24.50 -10.46 -3.97
N ASP A 101 23.88 -10.81 -5.10
CA ASP A 101 24.27 -11.98 -5.89
C ASP A 101 23.80 -11.82 -7.35
N SER A 102 24.60 -11.09 -8.12
CA SER A 102 24.35 -10.82 -9.55
C SER A 102 25.62 -10.81 -10.38
N ALA A 103 25.49 -11.03 -11.69
CA ALA A 103 26.56 -10.91 -12.67
C ALA A 103 27.32 -9.57 -12.52
N LEU A 104 26.59 -8.48 -12.28
CA LEU A 104 27.16 -7.15 -12.08
C LEU A 104 27.92 -7.03 -10.74
N SER A 105 27.42 -7.64 -9.67
CA SER A 105 28.12 -7.66 -8.37
C SER A 105 29.42 -8.48 -8.42
N HIS A 106 29.45 -9.54 -9.23
CA HIS A 106 30.64 -10.36 -9.46
C HIS A 106 31.67 -9.61 -10.30
N GLU A 107 31.23 -8.87 -11.32
CA GLU A 107 32.09 -8.05 -12.18
C GLU A 107 32.74 -6.88 -11.41
N TYR A 108 31.97 -6.17 -10.58
CA TYR A 108 32.45 -5.03 -9.79
C TYR A 108 32.93 -5.40 -8.38
N LYS A 109 33.24 -6.68 -8.14
CA LYS A 109 33.69 -7.16 -6.83
C LYS A 109 34.98 -6.45 -6.39
N GLY A 110 34.88 -5.68 -5.31
CA GLY A 110 36.00 -4.89 -4.78
C GLY A 110 36.10 -3.46 -5.34
N ASP A 111 35.22 -3.05 -6.26
CA ASP A 111 35.13 -1.66 -6.72
C ASP A 111 34.39 -0.82 -5.66
N GLY A 112 35.17 -0.02 -4.92
CA GLY A 112 34.65 0.91 -3.92
C GLY A 112 33.81 2.05 -4.49
N GLY A 113 34.02 2.40 -5.76
CA GLY A 113 33.23 3.38 -6.50
C GLY A 113 31.82 2.89 -6.79
N TRP A 114 31.69 1.69 -7.36
CA TRP A 114 30.41 1.03 -7.63
C TRP A 114 29.64 0.80 -6.33
N THR A 115 30.29 0.24 -5.32
CA THR A 115 29.69 -0.02 -3.99
C THR A 115 29.14 1.25 -3.34
N ARG A 116 29.86 2.38 -3.46
CA ARG A 116 29.43 3.67 -2.92
C ARG A 116 28.25 4.25 -3.69
N ARG A 117 28.22 4.13 -5.01
CA ARG A 117 27.13 4.65 -5.86
C ARG A 117 25.84 3.88 -5.63
N THR A 118 25.86 2.56 -5.65
CA THR A 118 24.66 1.73 -5.38
C THR A 118 24.17 1.93 -3.94
N LYS A 119 25.06 2.24 -2.99
CA LYS A 119 24.66 2.58 -1.60
C LYS A 119 23.99 3.93 -1.55
N ASN A 120 24.55 4.92 -2.23
CA ASN A 120 23.94 6.24 -2.33
C ASN A 120 22.55 6.18 -2.99
N LEU A 121 22.35 5.30 -3.98
CA LEU A 121 21.05 5.08 -4.61
C LEU A 121 20.02 4.52 -3.60
N LEU A 122 20.35 3.47 -2.85
CA LEU A 122 19.49 2.96 -1.77
C LEU A 122 19.18 4.03 -0.73
N ASP A 123 20.19 4.80 -0.30
CA ASP A 123 20.02 5.90 0.66
C ASP A 123 19.12 7.02 0.12
N ARG A 124 19.06 7.23 -1.21
CA ARG A 124 18.16 8.20 -1.84
C ARG A 124 16.73 7.66 -1.95
N LEU A 125 16.56 6.39 -2.30
CA LEU A 125 15.24 5.74 -2.39
C LEU A 125 14.54 5.70 -1.02
N ALA A 126 15.28 5.41 0.04
CA ALA A 126 14.78 5.31 1.42
C ALA A 126 14.33 6.66 2.03
N ARG A 127 14.67 7.80 1.41
CA ARG A 127 14.31 9.13 1.93
C ARG A 127 12.83 9.46 1.70
N PRO A 128 12.18 10.24 2.58
CA PRO A 128 10.85 10.78 2.34
C PRO A 128 10.82 11.63 1.06
N SER A 129 9.79 11.49 0.21
CA SER A 129 9.69 12.26 -1.04
C SER A 129 9.82 13.77 -0.81
N ARG A 130 10.60 14.45 -1.66
CA ARG A 130 10.82 15.90 -1.62
C ARG A 130 9.79 16.70 -2.42
N ILE A 131 8.95 16.04 -3.20
CA ILE A 131 7.92 16.69 -4.00
C ILE A 131 6.75 17.02 -3.07
N SER A 132 6.72 18.26 -2.56
CA SER A 132 5.64 18.74 -1.70
C SER A 132 4.31 18.71 -2.46
N LYS A 133 3.24 18.24 -1.80
CA LYS A 133 1.85 18.35 -2.27
C LYS A 133 1.52 19.80 -2.65
N SER A 134 1.61 20.09 -3.94
CA SER A 134 1.04 21.31 -4.51
C SER A 134 -0.45 21.08 -4.75
N ARG A 135 -1.26 21.87 -4.04
CA ARG A 135 -2.65 22.25 -4.38
C ARG A 135 -3.77 21.22 -4.10
N ALA A 136 -4.26 21.23 -2.85
CA ALA A 136 -5.68 21.02 -2.56
C ALA A 136 -6.11 21.79 -1.28
N THR A 137 -6.74 22.95 -1.52
CA THR A 137 -7.79 23.61 -0.73
C THR A 137 -7.63 23.84 0.78
N ARG A 138 -7.39 25.13 1.04
CA ARG A 138 -7.64 25.95 2.23
C ARG A 138 -9.11 25.90 2.69
N ASN A 139 -9.40 25.34 3.87
CA ASN A 139 -10.51 25.70 4.79
C ASN A 139 -10.59 24.64 5.91
N ARG A 140 -10.94 24.90 7.17
CA ARG A 140 -11.11 26.08 8.00
C ARG A 140 -11.13 25.53 9.44
N LYS A 141 -10.57 26.30 10.37
CA LYS A 141 -10.55 26.11 11.84
C LYS A 141 -11.79 25.40 12.40
N ASN A 142 -11.58 24.46 13.32
CA ASN A 142 -12.23 24.53 14.63
C ASN A 142 -11.45 23.78 15.73
N LYS A 143 -11.22 24.50 16.83
CA LYS A 143 -10.65 24.07 18.11
C LYS A 143 -11.82 23.84 19.09
N SER A 144 -11.79 22.73 19.82
CA SER A 144 -12.28 22.53 21.21
C SER A 144 -12.33 21.01 21.44
N ALA A 145 -11.43 20.37 22.20
CA ALA A 145 -11.14 20.37 23.65
C ALA A 145 -11.32 18.90 24.12
N PRO A 146 -10.59 18.43 25.14
CA PRO A 146 -10.19 17.03 25.25
C PRO A 146 -11.20 16.21 26.04
N ASP A 147 -11.47 14.96 25.62
CA ASP A 147 -12.17 14.00 26.46
C ASP A 147 -11.32 12.74 26.70
N LYS A 148 -11.05 12.58 28.00
CA LYS A 148 -10.48 11.49 28.80
C LYS A 148 -9.89 10.28 28.06
N SER A 149 -8.56 10.27 28.04
CA SER A 149 -7.74 9.06 27.89
C SER A 149 -8.01 8.08 29.05
N PRO A 150 -8.25 6.78 28.80
CA PRO A 150 -8.17 5.78 29.86
C PRO A 150 -6.69 5.55 30.21
N SER A 151 -6.34 5.97 31.43
CA SER A 151 -5.44 5.28 32.37
C SER A 151 -4.27 4.44 31.79
N GLY A 152 -3.10 5.09 31.68
CA GLY A 152 -1.95 4.79 32.54
C GLY A 152 -1.14 3.49 32.38
N GLU A 153 -1.69 2.39 31.84
CA GLU A 153 -0.99 1.08 31.90
C GLU A 153 -0.37 0.60 30.58
N SER A 154 -0.58 1.29 29.45
CA SER A 154 -0.52 0.60 28.14
C SER A 154 0.56 1.05 27.14
N GLY A 155 1.42 2.02 27.48
CA GLY A 155 2.39 2.58 26.53
C GLY A 155 3.50 1.61 26.09
N SER A 156 3.88 0.64 26.93
CA SER A 156 4.89 -0.39 26.59
C SER A 156 4.29 -1.53 25.78
N ASP A 157 3.07 -1.95 26.09
CA ASP A 157 2.41 -3.08 25.44
C ASP A 157 1.89 -2.73 24.05
N TYR A 158 1.37 -1.52 23.81
CA TYR A 158 1.04 -1.08 22.44
C TYR A 158 2.27 -0.95 21.56
N ARG A 159 3.42 -0.53 22.11
CA ARG A 159 4.68 -0.50 21.37
C ARG A 159 5.13 -1.89 20.95
N LYS A 160 5.04 -2.88 21.85
CA LYS A 160 5.32 -4.29 21.52
C LYS A 160 4.35 -4.79 20.44
N LEU A 161 3.06 -4.52 20.59
CA LEU A 161 2.04 -4.90 19.61
C LEU A 161 2.32 -4.29 18.23
N VAL A 162 2.68 -3.00 18.17
CA VAL A 162 3.04 -2.32 16.91
C VAL A 162 4.27 -2.95 16.26
N LEU A 163 5.29 -3.28 17.05
CA LEU A 163 6.49 -3.95 16.52
C LEU A 163 6.18 -5.35 16.00
N GLU A 164 5.34 -6.10 16.71
CA GLU A 164 4.91 -7.44 16.32
C GLU A 164 4.05 -7.42 15.07
N LEU A 165 3.09 -6.50 14.97
CA LEU A 165 2.28 -6.29 13.76
C LEU A 165 3.20 -5.95 12.56
N ARG A 166 4.15 -5.02 12.74
CA ARG A 166 5.08 -4.62 11.68
C ARG A 166 6.04 -5.74 11.25
N SER A 167 6.51 -6.58 12.18
CA SER A 167 7.38 -7.71 11.83
C SER A 167 6.66 -8.77 11.01
N LYS A 168 5.32 -8.82 11.12
CA LYS A 168 4.41 -9.67 10.32
C LYS A 168 3.97 -9.03 9.00
N GLY A 169 4.50 -7.85 8.65
CA GLY A 169 4.19 -7.15 7.40
C GLY A 169 3.05 -6.14 7.51
N ALA A 170 2.38 -6.01 8.67
CA ALA A 170 1.31 -5.05 8.83
C ALA A 170 1.83 -3.60 8.83
N ILE A 171 1.17 -2.73 8.07
CA ILE A 171 1.43 -1.30 8.09
C ILE A 171 0.60 -0.69 9.23
N VAL A 172 1.28 -0.26 10.30
CA VAL A 172 0.62 0.33 11.47
C VAL A 172 0.97 1.80 11.62
N LYS A 173 -0.03 2.69 11.53
CA LYS A 173 0.13 4.11 11.85
C LYS A 173 -0.27 4.37 13.30
N VAL A 174 0.60 5.06 14.01
CA VAL A 174 0.46 5.37 15.44
C VAL A 174 0.36 6.88 15.61
N ALA A 175 -0.54 7.33 16.46
CA ALA A 175 -0.68 8.74 16.84
C ALA A 175 0.54 9.23 17.64
N LYS A 176 0.70 10.55 17.76
CA LYS A 176 1.71 11.15 18.66
C LYS A 176 1.50 10.73 20.12
N SER A 177 0.29 10.34 20.51
CA SER A 177 -0.07 9.78 21.82
C SER A 177 0.43 8.33 22.04
N GLY A 178 0.85 7.62 20.99
CA GLY A 178 1.24 6.21 21.06
C GLY A 178 0.10 5.21 20.76
N GLU A 179 -1.10 5.70 20.46
CA GLU A 179 -2.27 4.88 20.11
C GLU A 179 -2.26 4.45 18.65
N ILE A 180 -2.74 3.24 18.37
CA ILE A 180 -2.84 2.73 17.00
C ILE A 180 -4.04 3.38 16.34
N LYS A 181 -3.83 4.04 15.20
CA LYS A 181 -4.92 4.65 14.42
C LYS A 181 -5.32 3.80 13.24
N GLU A 182 -4.34 3.27 12.54
CA GLU A 182 -4.55 2.57 11.28
C GLU A 182 -3.75 1.28 11.29
N ILE A 183 -4.39 0.20 10.86
CA ILE A 183 -3.77 -1.10 10.61
C ILE A 183 -4.14 -1.52 9.21
N ASP A 184 -3.14 -1.61 8.35
CA ASP A 184 -3.30 -2.08 6.98
C ASP A 184 -2.56 -3.41 6.83
N LEU A 185 -3.34 -4.45 6.54
CA LEU A 185 -2.94 -5.82 6.33
C LEU A 185 -3.03 -6.23 4.85
N SER A 186 -3.24 -5.29 3.93
CA SER A 186 -3.54 -5.60 2.52
C SER A 186 -2.35 -6.23 1.78
N ASP A 187 -1.13 -5.93 2.24
CA ASP A 187 0.14 -6.36 1.64
C ASP A 187 0.97 -7.19 2.64
N SER A 188 0.30 -8.00 3.45
CA SER A 188 0.91 -8.71 4.59
C SER A 188 1.09 -10.21 4.33
N GLU A 189 2.00 -10.59 3.43
CA GLU A 189 2.28 -11.99 3.08
C GLU A 189 2.64 -12.90 4.28
N ARG A 190 3.10 -12.30 5.39
CA ARG A 190 3.53 -13.01 6.61
C ARG A 190 2.50 -13.05 7.72
N PHE A 191 1.32 -12.46 7.52
CA PHE A 191 0.30 -12.33 8.55
C PHE A 191 -0.63 -13.55 8.53
N SER A 192 -0.42 -14.46 9.46
CA SER A 192 -1.14 -15.73 9.52
C SER A 192 -2.47 -15.63 10.28
N ARG A 193 -3.33 -16.65 10.16
CA ARG A 193 -4.59 -16.73 10.90
C ARG A 193 -4.41 -16.71 12.42
N SER A 194 -3.32 -17.29 12.94
CA SER A 194 -2.98 -17.21 14.37
C SER A 194 -2.69 -15.78 14.83
N ASP A 195 -2.21 -14.93 13.92
CA ASP A 195 -1.88 -13.53 14.20
C ASP A 195 -3.14 -12.63 14.23
N PHE A 196 -4.27 -13.06 13.66
CA PHE A 196 -5.53 -12.29 13.68
C PHE A 196 -6.08 -12.00 15.08
N ALA A 197 -5.81 -12.90 16.04
CA ALA A 197 -6.22 -12.70 17.43
C ALA A 197 -5.57 -11.44 18.04
N MET A 198 -4.42 -11.01 17.52
CA MET A 198 -3.69 -9.83 17.97
C MET A 198 -4.45 -8.54 17.70
N LEU A 199 -5.23 -8.48 16.61
CA LEU A 199 -6.02 -7.30 16.24
C LEU A 199 -7.05 -6.94 17.31
N SER A 200 -7.54 -7.94 18.04
CA SER A 200 -8.48 -7.72 19.16
C SER A 200 -7.87 -6.91 20.32
N LYS A 201 -6.53 -6.79 20.37
CA LYS A 201 -5.79 -5.98 21.34
C LYS A 201 -5.64 -4.52 20.90
N ALA A 202 -5.77 -4.22 19.60
CA ALA A 202 -5.61 -2.88 19.05
C ALA A 202 -6.89 -2.04 19.16
N VAL A 203 -7.50 -1.99 20.35
CA VAL A 203 -8.84 -1.40 20.59
C VAL A 203 -8.96 0.08 20.17
N THR A 204 -7.83 0.78 20.06
CA THR A 204 -7.73 2.17 19.63
C THR A 204 -7.78 2.36 18.12
N ALA A 205 -7.65 1.29 17.33
CA ALA A 205 -7.65 1.35 15.87
C ALA A 205 -8.97 1.93 15.34
N VAL A 206 -8.82 2.89 14.45
CA VAL A 206 -9.90 3.64 13.80
C VAL A 206 -10.09 3.13 12.37
N ASP A 207 -9.00 2.81 11.69
CA ASP A 207 -9.01 2.39 10.29
C ASP A 207 -8.33 1.02 10.17
N VAL A 208 -9.02 0.07 9.53
CA VAL A 208 -8.48 -1.28 9.31
C VAL A 208 -8.70 -1.68 7.85
N ALA A 209 -7.61 -2.00 7.15
CA ALA A 209 -7.65 -2.60 5.82
C ALA A 209 -7.13 -4.03 5.88
N ILE A 210 -7.83 -4.96 5.25
CA ILE A 210 -7.50 -6.39 5.22
C ILE A 210 -7.62 -6.84 3.77
N GLY A 211 -6.52 -7.30 3.17
CA GLY A 211 -6.50 -7.58 1.73
C GLY A 211 -5.59 -8.71 1.25
N THR A 212 -5.12 -9.60 2.14
CA THR A 212 -4.33 -10.75 1.66
C THR A 212 -5.20 -11.95 1.31
N GLU A 213 -4.71 -12.72 0.34
CA GLU A 213 -5.25 -14.03 -0.01
C GLU A 213 -5.09 -14.99 1.17
N GLY A 214 -6.20 -15.63 1.58
CA GLY A 214 -6.17 -16.72 2.57
C GLY A 214 -6.88 -16.45 3.90
N TYR A 215 -7.56 -15.32 4.08
CA TYR A 215 -8.41 -15.11 5.24
C TYR A 215 -9.85 -15.60 5.03
N GLN A 216 -10.39 -16.23 6.08
CA GLN A 216 -11.80 -16.60 6.14
C GLN A 216 -12.59 -15.50 6.83
N LEU A 217 -13.78 -15.16 6.32
CA LEU A 217 -14.66 -14.18 6.95
C LEU A 217 -15.10 -14.56 8.37
N ALA A 218 -14.94 -15.83 8.77
CA ALA A 218 -15.09 -16.28 10.15
C ALA A 218 -14.14 -15.56 11.13
N ASP A 219 -13.01 -15.04 10.65
CA ASP A 219 -11.99 -14.38 11.46
C ASP A 219 -12.38 -12.91 11.80
N LEU A 220 -13.42 -12.34 11.15
CA LEU A 220 -13.98 -11.02 11.48
C LEU A 220 -14.43 -10.91 12.95
N ARG A 221 -14.74 -12.03 13.61
CA ARG A 221 -15.05 -12.07 15.04
C ARG A 221 -13.96 -11.45 15.91
N HIS A 222 -12.69 -11.52 15.48
CA HIS A 222 -11.56 -10.97 16.21
C HIS A 222 -11.52 -9.44 16.18
N LEU A 223 -12.17 -8.82 15.18
CA LEU A 223 -12.33 -7.38 15.09
C LEU A 223 -13.43 -6.85 16.01
N ALA A 224 -14.29 -7.70 16.59
CA ALA A 224 -15.47 -7.26 17.35
C ALA A 224 -15.16 -6.35 18.56
N LYS A 225 -13.92 -6.33 19.05
CA LYS A 225 -13.45 -5.46 20.13
C LYS A 225 -13.04 -4.05 19.66
N LEU A 226 -12.86 -3.84 18.36
CA LEU A 226 -12.49 -2.54 17.76
C LEU A 226 -13.71 -1.61 17.70
N LYS A 227 -14.16 -1.14 18.86
CA LYS A 227 -15.39 -0.31 18.95
C LYS A 227 -15.23 1.09 18.36
N GLN A 228 -13.99 1.55 18.17
CA GLN A 228 -13.66 2.85 17.60
C GLN A 228 -13.47 2.83 16.07
N LEU A 229 -13.73 1.68 15.44
CA LEU A 229 -13.54 1.50 14.00
C LEU A 229 -14.49 2.41 13.21
N ARG A 230 -13.92 3.22 12.31
CA ARG A 230 -14.58 4.14 11.38
C ARG A 230 -14.43 3.69 9.94
N SER A 231 -13.28 3.17 9.54
CA SER A 231 -13.07 2.65 8.18
C SER A 231 -12.68 1.17 8.22
N LEU A 232 -13.36 0.36 7.42
CA LEU A 232 -13.05 -1.06 7.22
C LEU A 232 -13.01 -1.37 5.72
N SER A 233 -11.83 -1.71 5.21
CA SER A 233 -11.68 -2.34 3.89
C SER A 233 -11.44 -3.82 4.03
N LEU A 234 -12.25 -4.62 3.34
CA LEU A 234 -12.06 -6.05 3.16
C LEU A 234 -11.85 -6.31 1.67
N GLU A 235 -10.80 -7.05 1.35
CA GLU A 235 -10.41 -7.39 -0.02
C GLU A 235 -9.97 -8.87 -0.07
N SER A 236 -10.04 -9.49 -1.25
CA SER A 236 -9.42 -10.78 -1.57
C SER A 236 -9.63 -11.94 -0.59
N TRP A 237 -10.87 -12.15 -0.12
CA TRP A 237 -11.24 -13.27 0.75
C TRP A 237 -11.55 -14.57 -0.01
N SER A 238 -11.37 -15.74 0.65
CA SER A 238 -11.57 -17.06 0.02
C SER A 238 -13.04 -17.45 -0.19
N ASP A 239 -13.94 -17.01 0.69
CA ASP A 239 -15.35 -17.41 0.72
C ASP A 239 -16.27 -16.20 0.51
N PRO A 240 -17.37 -16.30 -0.27
CA PRO A 240 -18.23 -15.15 -0.53
C PRO A 240 -18.73 -14.43 0.73
N PHE A 241 -18.81 -13.11 0.67
CA PHE A 241 -19.38 -12.30 1.75
C PHE A 241 -20.91 -12.43 1.78
N THR A 242 -21.49 -12.85 2.91
CA THR A 242 -22.90 -13.22 3.05
C THR A 242 -23.63 -12.37 4.11
N ASP A 243 -24.95 -12.51 4.20
CA ASP A 243 -25.80 -11.81 5.18
C ASP A 243 -25.39 -12.11 6.64
N SER A 244 -24.86 -13.30 6.91
CA SER A 244 -24.32 -13.67 8.23
C SER A 244 -23.11 -12.82 8.60
N HIS A 245 -22.23 -12.52 7.63
CA HIS A 245 -21.08 -11.64 7.82
C HIS A 245 -21.53 -10.18 8.01
N ALA A 246 -22.51 -9.71 7.23
CA ALA A 246 -23.13 -8.39 7.41
C ALA A 246 -23.72 -8.20 8.82
N LYS A 247 -24.38 -9.23 9.36
CA LYS A 247 -24.91 -9.24 10.73
C LYS A 247 -23.81 -9.12 11.79
N GLN A 248 -22.62 -9.67 11.54
CA GLN A 248 -21.48 -9.50 12.45
C GLN A 248 -20.95 -8.06 12.40
N LEU A 249 -20.83 -7.47 11.20
CA LEU A 249 -20.37 -6.09 11.02
C LEU A 249 -21.32 -5.06 11.63
N ALA A 250 -22.63 -5.32 11.70
CA ALA A 250 -23.63 -4.43 12.31
C ALA A 250 -23.34 -4.02 13.78
N LYS A 251 -22.36 -4.65 14.43
CA LYS A 251 -21.88 -4.31 15.77
C LYS A 251 -20.97 -3.07 15.81
N PHE A 252 -20.44 -2.61 14.68
CA PHE A 252 -19.54 -1.45 14.58
C PHE A 252 -20.32 -0.15 14.34
N ARG A 253 -21.00 0.35 15.38
CA ARG A 253 -21.92 1.51 15.25
C ARG A 253 -21.25 2.82 14.84
N LEU A 254 -19.93 2.92 15.00
CA LEU A 254 -19.13 4.09 14.60
C LEU A 254 -18.53 3.95 13.19
N LEU A 255 -18.80 2.86 12.47
CA LEU A 255 -18.29 2.66 11.12
C LEU A 255 -18.92 3.68 10.17
N GLU A 256 -18.07 4.43 9.48
CA GLU A 256 -18.38 5.49 8.52
C GLU A 256 -18.12 5.02 7.08
N GLU A 257 -17.12 4.17 6.88
CA GLU A 257 -16.71 3.65 5.58
C GLU A 257 -16.59 2.12 5.63
N LEU A 258 -17.25 1.44 4.69
CA LEU A 258 -17.15 0.00 4.52
C LEU A 258 -16.88 -0.33 3.04
N GLU A 259 -15.73 -0.93 2.78
CA GLU A 259 -15.37 -1.43 1.46
C GLU A 259 -15.33 -2.96 1.46
N LEU A 260 -16.06 -3.56 0.52
CA LEU A 260 -16.17 -5.00 0.29
C LEU A 260 -15.78 -5.25 -1.17
N LEU A 261 -14.47 -5.47 -1.43
CA LEU A 261 -13.92 -5.51 -2.79
C LEU A 261 -13.85 -6.91 -3.42
N GLY A 262 -14.14 -7.98 -2.67
CA GLY A 262 -14.20 -9.36 -3.14
C GLY A 262 -15.60 -9.85 -3.58
N SER A 263 -15.76 -11.17 -3.70
CA SER A 263 -17.03 -11.83 -4.06
C SER A 263 -18.08 -11.68 -2.97
N SER A 264 -19.28 -11.20 -3.30
CA SER A 264 -20.36 -10.99 -2.33
C SER A 264 -21.68 -11.62 -2.78
N GLU A 265 -22.30 -12.37 -1.88
CA GLU A 265 -23.63 -12.98 -2.00
C GLU A 265 -24.66 -12.30 -1.08
N ILE A 266 -24.43 -11.03 -0.74
CA ILE A 266 -25.30 -10.27 0.14
C ILE A 266 -26.65 -9.97 -0.53
N ARG A 267 -27.73 -10.16 0.22
CA ARG A 267 -29.11 -9.96 -0.23
C ARG A 267 -29.76 -8.82 0.55
N ASP A 268 -31.05 -8.61 0.30
CA ASP A 268 -31.86 -7.60 0.99
C ASP A 268 -31.80 -7.73 2.53
N GLU A 269 -31.68 -8.96 3.06
CA GLU A 269 -31.51 -9.20 4.50
C GLU A 269 -30.17 -8.68 5.02
N GLY A 270 -29.08 -8.93 4.30
CA GLY A 270 -27.76 -8.38 4.61
C GLY A 270 -27.73 -6.86 4.56
N LEU A 271 -28.36 -6.23 3.56
CA LEU A 271 -28.55 -4.77 3.54
C LEU A 271 -29.35 -4.30 4.76
N GLY A 272 -30.36 -5.07 5.18
CA GLY A 272 -31.10 -4.83 6.42
C GLY A 272 -30.19 -4.79 7.66
N HIS A 273 -29.18 -5.65 7.72
CA HIS A 273 -28.16 -5.64 8.77
C HIS A 273 -27.18 -4.47 8.63
N LEU A 274 -26.65 -4.20 7.44
CA LEU A 274 -25.74 -3.07 7.21
C LEU A 274 -26.40 -1.72 7.50
N SER A 275 -27.73 -1.60 7.31
CA SER A 275 -28.49 -0.40 7.67
C SER A 275 -28.49 -0.06 9.17
N GLN A 276 -28.02 -0.96 10.03
CA GLN A 276 -27.86 -0.71 11.47
C GLN A 276 -26.57 0.06 11.81
N LEU A 277 -25.66 0.21 10.84
CA LEU A 277 -24.47 1.04 10.91
C LEU A 277 -24.88 2.51 10.78
N SER A 278 -25.40 3.08 11.86
CA SER A 278 -26.01 4.43 11.88
C SER A 278 -25.07 5.56 11.47
N SER A 279 -23.76 5.34 11.52
CA SER A 279 -22.74 6.32 11.15
C SER A 279 -22.23 6.13 9.72
N LEU A 280 -22.69 5.12 9.00
CA LEU A 280 -22.16 4.75 7.69
C LEU A 280 -22.50 5.82 6.64
N GLN A 281 -21.48 6.28 5.93
CA GLN A 281 -21.54 7.33 4.91
C GLN A 281 -21.12 6.80 3.55
N SER A 282 -20.23 5.81 3.50
CA SER A 282 -19.77 5.21 2.26
C SER A 282 -19.83 3.68 2.37
N LEU A 283 -20.47 3.05 1.39
CA LEU A 283 -20.55 1.61 1.24
C LEU A 283 -20.12 1.21 -0.17
N ARG A 284 -18.95 0.61 -0.31
CA ARG A 284 -18.48 0.06 -1.59
C ARG A 284 -18.67 -1.45 -1.59
N MET A 285 -19.51 -1.96 -2.49
CA MET A 285 -19.83 -3.38 -2.55
C MET A 285 -20.45 -3.77 -3.90
N ARG A 286 -20.38 -5.05 -4.25
CA ARG A 286 -21.19 -5.61 -5.34
C ARG A 286 -22.65 -5.74 -4.90
N THR A 287 -23.58 -5.28 -5.74
CA THR A 287 -25.03 -5.28 -5.43
C THR A 287 -25.81 -6.26 -6.31
N GLU A 288 -25.14 -7.27 -6.88
CA GLU A 288 -25.70 -8.16 -7.90
C GLU A 288 -26.93 -8.95 -7.41
N HIS A 289 -26.97 -9.26 -6.11
CA HIS A 289 -28.05 -10.05 -5.49
C HIS A 289 -29.05 -9.22 -4.68
N CYS A 290 -28.93 -7.89 -4.71
CA CYS A 290 -29.82 -6.97 -4.00
C CYS A 290 -30.94 -6.47 -4.91
N THR A 291 -32.18 -6.45 -4.41
CA THR A 291 -33.32 -5.94 -5.18
C THR A 291 -33.37 -4.41 -5.12
N LYS A 292 -34.05 -3.79 -6.09
CA LYS A 292 -34.35 -2.34 -6.06
C LYS A 292 -35.09 -1.94 -4.77
N ARG A 293 -35.95 -2.83 -4.25
CA ARG A 293 -36.68 -2.61 -2.99
C ARG A 293 -35.73 -2.64 -1.79
N GLY A 294 -34.81 -3.60 -1.76
CA GLY A 294 -33.79 -3.70 -0.71
C GLY A 294 -32.90 -2.46 -0.65
N LEU A 295 -32.41 -2.00 -1.81
CA LEU A 295 -31.60 -0.78 -1.92
C LEU A 295 -32.39 0.47 -1.50
N ALA A 296 -33.65 0.61 -1.92
CA ALA A 296 -34.50 1.70 -1.50
C ALA A 296 -34.76 1.69 0.02
N ALA A 297 -34.96 0.51 0.61
CA ALA A 297 -35.12 0.35 2.06
C ALA A 297 -33.84 0.71 2.82
N PHE A 298 -32.67 0.33 2.30
CA PHE A 298 -31.37 0.72 2.84
C PHE A 298 -31.18 2.24 2.82
N HIS A 299 -31.40 2.87 1.67
CA HIS A 299 -31.22 4.31 1.50
C HIS A 299 -32.23 5.12 2.33
N ARG A 300 -33.45 4.62 2.55
CA ARG A 300 -34.41 5.24 3.48
C ARG A 300 -33.89 5.25 4.92
N ARG A 301 -33.13 4.22 5.32
CA ARG A 301 -32.58 4.11 6.67
C ARG A 301 -31.29 4.92 6.84
N LEU A 302 -30.47 4.97 5.79
CA LEU A 302 -29.21 5.70 5.72
C LEU A 302 -29.22 6.64 4.50
N PRO A 303 -29.95 7.77 4.56
CA PRO A 303 -30.13 8.66 3.40
C PRO A 303 -28.86 9.40 2.98
N LYS A 304 -27.87 9.47 3.87
CA LYS A 304 -26.57 10.09 3.61
C LYS A 304 -25.50 9.09 3.16
N CYS A 305 -25.83 7.79 3.12
CA CYS A 305 -24.89 6.75 2.75
C CYS A 305 -24.89 6.56 1.23
N GLU A 306 -23.73 6.75 0.62
CA GLU A 306 -23.50 6.52 -0.80
C GLU A 306 -23.07 5.07 -1.04
N ILE A 307 -23.75 4.39 -1.97
CA ILE A 307 -23.37 3.05 -2.40
C ILE A 307 -22.56 3.15 -3.69
N HIS A 308 -21.31 2.70 -3.66
CA HIS A 308 -20.43 2.66 -4.81
C HIS A 308 -20.24 1.22 -5.28
N LYS A 309 -20.15 1.03 -6.61
CA LYS A 309 -19.65 -0.25 -7.16
C LYS A 309 -18.13 -0.29 -6.97
N PRO A 310 -17.55 -1.45 -6.60
CA PRO A 310 -16.11 -1.62 -6.64
C PRO A 310 -15.59 -1.42 -8.07
N TYR A 311 -14.36 -0.91 -8.21
CA TYR A 311 -13.74 -0.72 -9.52
C TYR A 311 -13.79 -2.03 -10.33
N PRO A 312 -14.02 -1.98 -11.65
CA PRO A 312 -13.94 -3.18 -12.46
C PRO A 312 -12.50 -3.72 -12.37
N TRP A 313 -12.34 -4.90 -11.80
CA TRP A 313 -11.15 -5.71 -12.02
C TRP A 313 -11.15 -5.99 -13.53
N THR A 314 -10.30 -5.30 -14.28
CA THR A 314 -10.01 -5.69 -15.66
C THR A 314 -9.29 -7.03 -15.56
N CYS A 315 -10.04 -8.10 -15.82
CA CYS A 315 -9.51 -9.45 -15.96
C CYS A 315 -8.41 -9.49 -17.03
#